data_AF-A0A838DA05-F1
#
_entry.id   AF-A0A838DA05-F1
#
_cell.length_a   1.000
_cell.length_b   1.000
_cell.length_c   1.000
_cell.angle_alpha   90.00
_cell.angle_beta   90.00
_cell.angle_gamma   90.00
#
_symmetry.space_group_name_H-M   'P 1'
#
loop_
_entity.id
_entity.type
_entity.pdbx_description
1 polymer ?
#
loop_
_entity_poly.entity_id
_entity_poly.type
_entity_poly.pdbx_seq_one_letter_code
_entity_poly.pdbx_strand_id
1 'polypeptide(L)'
;MKMFGAYPFESLLVGAATLLTIGGFWNIYFGSGSNPEPYHHLHVVTIFIWLTLLLCQLALIGNGNYSTHRRLGLSILVAAPLLVASATLLSVQSAQKGLFSGQGDFMIVQNVMGTLELALIIFLGFALRRRRQLHASFLVSTALLFMGIAMFFSLIGFVPGFKIEGPETFHRFGKALTTIQYACIAIGLLFFVKDPRSGWPFLLVGSTFSLNEFVKSLLAQRDLIQPLTEIVASVSKPLAFNTSFVFVFLLLAATGILKARPKRLA
;
A
#
# COMPACT_ATOMS: atom_id res chain seq x y z
N MET A 1 -9.79 3.27 28.65
CA MET A 1 -10.17 2.86 27.28
C MET A 1 -10.45 4.04 26.30
N LYS A 2 -9.73 5.17 26.38
CA LYS A 2 -9.86 6.32 25.44
C LYS A 2 -8.91 6.23 24.23
N MET A 3 -8.42 5.05 23.89
CA MET A 3 -7.28 4.89 22.97
C MET A 3 -7.55 5.34 21.52
N PHE A 4 -8.83 5.47 21.13
CA PHE A 4 -9.26 5.83 19.76
C PHE A 4 -10.14 7.09 19.68
N GLY A 5 -10.27 7.86 20.78
CA GLY A 5 -11.36 8.82 20.96
C GLY A 5 -11.40 10.05 20.04
N ALA A 6 -10.35 10.34 19.27
CA ALA A 6 -10.30 11.51 18.38
C ALA A 6 -10.38 11.20 16.88
N TYR A 7 -10.03 9.97 16.46
CA TYR A 7 -9.96 9.56 15.06
C TYR A 7 -10.57 8.16 14.86
N PRO A 8 -11.86 7.96 15.21
CA PRO A 8 -12.46 6.63 15.22
C PRO A 8 -12.56 6.02 13.82
N PHE A 9 -12.85 6.82 12.78
CA PHE A 9 -12.99 6.33 11.42
C PHE A 9 -11.64 5.92 10.81
N GLU A 10 -10.61 6.74 11.02
CA GLU A 10 -9.24 6.45 10.59
C GLU A 10 -8.70 5.21 11.31
N SER A 11 -8.93 5.10 12.62
CA SER A 11 -8.53 3.93 13.40
C SER A 11 -9.25 2.67 12.95
N LEU A 12 -10.56 2.77 12.65
CA LEU A 12 -11.35 1.67 12.11
C LEU A 12 -10.82 1.23 10.74
N LEU A 13 -10.49 2.17 9.84
CA LEU A 13 -9.91 1.86 8.53
C LEU A 13 -8.59 1.10 8.68
N VAL A 14 -7.67 1.59 9.50
CA VAL A 14 -6.36 0.94 9.70
C VAL A 14 -6.51 -0.41 10.39
N GLY A 15 -7.42 -0.53 11.36
CA GLY A 15 -7.76 -1.79 12.01
C GLY A 15 -8.35 -2.81 11.04
N ALA A 16 -9.31 -2.41 10.21
CA ALA A 16 -9.90 -3.25 9.17
C ALA A 16 -8.86 -3.70 8.13
N ALA A 17 -8.00 -2.78 7.67
CA ALA A 17 -6.89 -3.10 6.78
C ALA A 17 -5.94 -4.14 7.40
N THR A 18 -5.66 -4.01 8.71
CA THR A 18 -4.81 -4.97 9.44
C THR A 18 -5.44 -6.35 9.50
N LEU A 19 -6.73 -6.45 9.86
CA LEU A 19 -7.45 -7.72 9.91
C LEU A 19 -7.56 -8.38 8.53
N LEU A 20 -7.87 -7.59 7.50
CA LEU A 20 -7.90 -8.08 6.13
C LEU A 20 -6.53 -8.51 5.65
N THR A 21 -5.44 -7.85 6.06
CA THR A 21 -4.07 -8.28 5.71
C THR A 21 -3.76 -9.66 6.30
N ILE A 22 -4.17 -9.91 7.56
CA ILE A 22 -4.03 -11.23 8.19
C ILE A 22 -4.82 -12.28 7.39
N GLY A 23 -6.07 -11.98 7.05
CA GLY A 23 -6.92 -12.87 6.26
C GLY A 23 -6.34 -13.13 4.86
N GLY A 24 -6.21 -12.08 4.05
CA GLY A 24 -5.83 -12.17 2.64
C GLY A 24 -4.51 -12.90 2.40
N PHE A 25 -3.54 -12.75 3.29
CA PHE A 25 -2.23 -13.40 3.14
C PHE A 25 -2.05 -14.67 3.97
N TRP A 26 -3.11 -15.16 4.61
CA TRP A 26 -3.12 -16.40 5.40
C TRP A 26 -2.53 -17.60 4.64
N ASN A 27 -2.92 -17.77 3.38
CA ASN A 27 -2.53 -18.92 2.57
C ASN A 27 -1.02 -18.99 2.28
N ILE A 28 -0.29 -17.87 2.36
CA ILE A 28 1.18 -17.87 2.21
C ILE A 28 1.84 -18.69 3.32
N TYR A 29 1.26 -18.69 4.52
CA TYR A 29 1.83 -19.31 5.71
C TYR A 29 1.14 -20.61 6.11
N PHE A 30 -0.18 -20.66 5.98
CA PHE A 30 -1.02 -21.72 6.52
C PHE A 30 -1.84 -22.45 5.46
N GLY A 31 -1.68 -22.09 4.18
CA GLY A 31 -2.30 -22.80 3.07
C GLY A 31 -1.64 -24.15 2.79
N SER A 32 -2.34 -25.02 2.08
CA SER A 32 -1.77 -26.28 1.58
C SER A 32 -0.58 -26.00 0.65
N GLY A 33 0.61 -26.51 1.00
CA GLY A 33 1.83 -26.25 0.23
C GLY A 33 2.50 -24.91 0.56
N SER A 34 2.21 -24.32 1.73
CA SER A 34 2.88 -23.11 2.18
C SER A 34 4.41 -23.30 2.27
N ASN A 35 5.13 -22.40 1.62
CA ASN A 35 6.59 -22.34 1.65
C ASN A 35 7.03 -20.87 1.56
N PRO A 36 6.83 -20.08 2.63
CA PRO A 36 7.14 -18.66 2.60
C PRO A 36 8.65 -18.44 2.45
N GLU A 37 9.04 -17.88 1.31
CA GLU A 37 10.41 -17.42 1.06
C GLU A 37 10.75 -16.15 1.90
N PRO A 38 12.05 -15.86 2.17
CA PRO A 38 12.50 -14.73 3.01
C PRO A 38 11.91 -13.37 2.64
N TYR A 39 11.69 -13.11 1.35
CA TYR A 39 11.13 -11.85 0.89
C TYR A 39 9.64 -11.68 1.25
N HIS A 40 8.88 -12.78 1.40
CA HIS A 40 7.49 -12.72 1.88
C HIS A 40 7.46 -12.26 3.34
N HIS A 41 8.33 -12.83 4.18
CA HIS A 41 8.47 -12.42 5.58
C HIS A 41 8.84 -10.95 5.68
N LEU A 42 9.85 -10.51 4.91
CA LEU A 42 10.29 -9.12 4.89
C LEU A 42 9.12 -8.18 4.57
N HIS A 43 8.40 -8.41 3.48
CA HIS A 43 7.32 -7.53 3.07
C HIS A 43 6.16 -7.50 4.08
N VAL A 44 5.72 -8.68 4.54
CA VAL A 44 4.63 -8.79 5.52
C VAL A 44 5.00 -8.07 6.82
N VAL A 45 6.22 -8.26 7.33
CA VAL A 45 6.70 -7.57 8.53
C VAL A 45 6.71 -6.06 8.31
N THR A 46 7.17 -5.57 7.15
CA THR A 46 7.16 -4.12 6.88
C THR A 46 5.75 -3.53 6.81
N ILE A 47 4.76 -4.26 6.28
CA ILE A 47 3.35 -3.83 6.29
C ILE A 47 2.83 -3.75 7.73
N PHE A 48 3.06 -4.77 8.56
CA PHE A 48 2.59 -4.75 9.96
C PHE A 48 3.26 -3.64 10.78
N ILE A 49 4.55 -3.39 10.59
CA ILE A 49 5.26 -2.25 11.19
C ILE A 49 4.59 -0.95 10.74
N TRP A 50 4.26 -0.81 9.46
CA TRP A 50 3.63 0.39 8.91
C TRP A 50 2.23 0.64 9.48
N LEU A 51 1.35 -0.37 9.45
CA LEU A 51 -0.01 -0.27 9.98
C LEU A 51 -0.01 0.01 11.50
N THR A 52 0.90 -0.63 12.23
CA THR A 52 1.11 -0.37 13.67
C THR A 52 1.58 1.06 13.89
N LEU A 53 2.54 1.55 13.08
CA LEU A 53 3.00 2.93 13.15
C LEU A 53 1.84 3.90 12.93
N LEU A 54 0.99 3.69 11.93
CA LEU A 54 -0.21 4.52 11.69
C LEU A 54 -1.14 4.56 12.91
N LEU A 55 -1.47 3.40 13.50
CA LEU A 55 -2.29 3.33 14.72
C LEU A 55 -1.64 4.08 15.89
N CYS A 56 -0.34 3.88 16.12
CA CYS A 56 0.41 4.61 17.14
C CYS A 56 0.37 6.12 16.88
N GLN A 57 0.54 6.57 15.64
CA GLN A 57 0.51 8.00 15.32
C GLN A 57 -0.88 8.61 15.55
N LEU A 58 -1.96 7.91 15.18
CA LEU A 58 -3.34 8.33 15.45
C LEU A 58 -3.60 8.44 16.96
N ALA A 59 -3.18 7.45 17.74
CA ALA A 59 -3.33 7.47 19.20
C ALA A 59 -2.53 8.60 19.85
N LEU A 60 -1.29 8.83 19.41
CA LEU A 60 -0.43 9.90 19.94
C LEU A 60 -1.01 11.29 19.66
N ILE A 61 -1.53 11.54 18.46
CA ILE A 61 -2.20 12.81 18.13
C ILE A 61 -3.51 12.95 18.91
N GLY A 62 -4.33 11.89 18.99
CA GLY A 62 -5.60 11.91 19.72
C GLY A 62 -5.44 12.18 21.22
N ASN A 63 -4.31 11.76 21.80
CA ASN A 63 -3.96 12.03 23.20
C ASN A 63 -3.18 13.34 23.40
N GLY A 64 -2.97 14.15 22.35
CA GLY A 64 -2.23 15.42 22.43
C GLY A 64 -0.71 15.26 22.62
N ASN A 65 -0.15 14.05 22.48
CA ASN A 65 1.28 13.78 22.66
C ASN A 65 2.10 14.09 21.40
N TYR A 66 2.10 15.37 21.00
CA TYR A 66 2.74 15.84 19.76
C TYR A 66 4.27 15.68 19.75
N SER A 67 4.91 15.69 20.92
CA SER A 67 6.36 15.49 21.02
C SER A 67 6.75 14.07 20.61
N THR A 68 6.07 13.08 21.18
CA THR A 68 6.31 11.67 20.88
C THR A 68 5.88 11.33 19.45
N HIS A 69 4.76 11.87 18.97
CA HIS A 69 4.35 11.76 17.56
C HIS A 69 5.48 12.15 16.60
N ARG A 70 6.12 13.30 16.84
CA ARG A 70 7.23 13.77 16.00
C ARG A 70 8.46 12.89 16.10
N ARG A 71 8.84 12.46 17.31
CA ARG A 71 10.02 11.60 17.52
C ARG A 71 9.84 10.24 16.87
N LEU A 72 8.71 9.57 17.15
CA LEU A 72 8.37 8.29 16.52
C LEU A 72 8.18 8.45 15.01
N GLY A 73 7.64 9.59 14.56
CA GLY A 73 7.46 9.90 13.14
C GLY A 73 8.77 9.96 12.35
N LEU A 74 9.93 10.16 12.99
CA LEU A 74 11.23 10.08 12.30
C LEU A 74 11.58 8.67 11.85
N SER A 75 10.99 7.63 12.46
CA SER A 75 11.16 6.23 12.00
C SER A 75 10.71 6.02 10.55
N ILE A 76 9.89 6.93 10.01
CA ILE A 76 9.48 6.91 8.61
C ILE A 76 10.66 6.92 7.63
N LEU A 77 11.78 7.54 8.00
CA LEU A 77 12.97 7.60 7.17
C LEU A 77 13.55 6.21 6.92
N VAL A 78 13.19 5.21 7.71
CA VAL A 78 13.58 3.81 7.49
C VAL A 78 12.36 2.98 7.09
N ALA A 79 11.23 3.15 7.79
CA ALA A 79 10.04 2.34 7.57
C ALA A 79 9.44 2.51 6.15
N ALA A 80 9.36 3.74 5.63
CA ALA A 80 8.83 3.96 4.27
C ALA A 80 9.75 3.42 3.19
N PRO A 81 11.07 3.72 3.19
CA PRO A 81 11.99 3.11 2.23
C PRO A 81 12.00 1.58 2.26
N LEU A 82 11.99 0.95 3.44
CA LEU A 82 11.91 -0.51 3.54
C LEU A 82 10.60 -1.07 2.96
N LEU A 83 9.48 -0.41 3.24
CA LEU A 83 8.18 -0.82 2.74
C LEU A 83 8.12 -0.76 1.20
N VAL A 84 8.55 0.36 0.60
CA VAL A 84 8.57 0.52 -0.86
C VAL A 84 9.60 -0.40 -1.52
N ALA A 85 10.78 -0.57 -0.90
CA ALA A 85 11.83 -1.46 -1.41
C ALA A 85 11.39 -2.94 -1.39
N SER A 86 10.73 -3.38 -0.32
CA SER A 86 10.18 -4.74 -0.23
C SER A 86 9.04 -4.98 -1.23
N ALA A 87 8.18 -3.97 -1.48
CA ALA A 87 7.17 -4.03 -2.53
C ALA A 87 7.81 -4.10 -3.94
N THR A 88 8.86 -3.31 -4.19
CA THR A 88 9.62 -3.34 -5.45
C THR A 88 10.23 -4.73 -5.68
N LEU A 89 10.82 -5.32 -4.63
CA LEU A 89 11.38 -6.67 -4.67
C LEU A 89 10.32 -7.71 -5.06
N LEU A 90 9.11 -7.60 -4.50
CA LEU A 90 7.99 -8.46 -4.88
C LEU A 90 7.56 -8.27 -6.33
N SER A 91 7.51 -7.03 -6.83
CA SER A 91 7.19 -6.75 -8.23
C SER A 91 8.17 -7.42 -9.19
N VAL A 92 9.48 -7.34 -8.90
CA VAL A 92 10.52 -8.01 -9.69
C VAL A 92 10.39 -9.53 -9.59
N GLN A 93 10.19 -10.07 -8.39
CA GLN A 93 10.01 -11.52 -8.18
C GLN A 93 8.77 -12.06 -8.92
N SER A 94 7.67 -11.31 -8.90
CA SER A 94 6.42 -11.65 -9.60
C SER A 94 6.63 -11.67 -11.12
N ALA A 95 7.28 -10.63 -11.66
CA ALA A 95 7.61 -10.55 -13.09
C ALA A 95 8.52 -11.71 -13.54
N GLN A 96 9.55 -12.04 -12.74
CA GLN A 96 10.44 -13.17 -13.00
C GLN A 96 9.66 -14.50 -13.02
N LYS A 97 8.80 -14.74 -12.02
CA LYS A 97 7.95 -15.94 -11.98
C LYS A 97 7.02 -16.02 -13.21
N GLY A 98 6.44 -14.90 -13.63
CA GLY A 98 5.59 -14.82 -14.82
C GLY A 98 6.32 -15.17 -16.13
N LEU A 99 7.58 -14.74 -16.27
CA LEU A 99 8.40 -15.13 -17.44
C LEU A 99 8.79 -16.61 -17.41
N PHE A 100 9.25 -17.10 -16.26
CA PHE A 100 9.71 -18.50 -16.14
C PHE A 100 8.58 -19.50 -16.34
N SER A 101 7.34 -19.15 -15.99
CA SER A 101 6.16 -19.99 -16.21
C SER A 101 5.65 -19.96 -17.66
N GLY A 102 6.09 -18.99 -18.47
CA GLY A 102 5.58 -18.76 -19.83
C GLY A 102 4.14 -18.22 -19.88
N GLN A 103 3.54 -17.89 -18.73
CA GLN A 103 2.16 -17.39 -18.65
C GLN A 103 2.06 -15.86 -18.48
N GLY A 104 3.20 -15.18 -18.29
CA GLY A 104 3.26 -13.75 -17.99
C GLY A 104 2.86 -13.45 -16.53
N ASP A 105 2.90 -12.17 -16.15
CA ASP A 105 2.44 -11.68 -14.84
C ASP A 105 1.13 -10.89 -14.98
N PHE A 106 0.01 -11.53 -14.65
CA PHE A 106 -1.34 -10.93 -14.72
C PHE A 106 -1.55 -9.72 -13.80
N MET A 107 -0.66 -9.55 -12.81
CA MET A 107 -0.68 -8.47 -11.81
C MET A 107 0.47 -7.47 -12.01
N ILE A 108 1.23 -7.55 -13.12
CA ILE A 108 2.42 -6.71 -13.32
C ILE A 108 2.13 -5.22 -13.15
N VAL A 109 1.01 -4.75 -13.70
CA VAL A 109 0.60 -3.34 -13.62
C VAL A 109 0.23 -2.98 -12.18
N GLN A 110 -0.53 -3.82 -11.50
CA GLN A 110 -0.93 -3.60 -10.10
C GLN A 110 0.28 -3.59 -9.17
N ASN A 111 1.25 -4.47 -9.39
CA ASN A 111 2.49 -4.56 -8.62
C ASN A 111 3.38 -3.31 -8.82
N VAL A 112 3.62 -2.93 -10.08
CA VAL A 112 4.47 -1.79 -10.42
C VAL A 112 3.80 -0.47 -10.03
N MET A 113 2.58 -0.22 -10.50
CA MET A 113 1.87 1.02 -10.22
C MET A 113 1.55 1.15 -8.73
N GLY A 114 1.08 0.08 -8.07
CA GLY A 114 0.79 0.11 -6.63
C GLY A 114 2.02 0.47 -5.79
N THR A 115 3.21 0.02 -6.20
CA THR A 115 4.48 0.39 -5.55
C THR A 115 4.81 1.87 -5.76
N LEU A 116 4.65 2.38 -6.99
CA LEU A 116 4.91 3.79 -7.32
C LEU A 116 3.91 4.72 -6.62
N GLU A 117 2.64 4.34 -6.59
CA GLU A 117 1.55 5.07 -5.93
C GLU A 117 1.81 5.13 -4.42
N LEU A 118 2.17 4.01 -3.80
CA LEU A 118 2.54 3.98 -2.38
C LEU A 118 3.67 4.96 -2.08
N ALA A 119 4.75 4.94 -2.87
CA ALA A 119 5.87 5.86 -2.71
C ALA A 119 5.43 7.33 -2.87
N LEU A 120 4.60 7.61 -3.87
CA LEU A 120 4.08 8.95 -4.15
C LEU A 120 3.19 9.46 -3.01
N ILE A 121 2.26 8.65 -2.51
CA ILE A 121 1.34 9.01 -1.42
C ILE A 121 2.12 9.32 -0.14
N ILE A 122 3.10 8.48 0.20
CA ILE A 122 3.97 8.71 1.36
C ILE A 122 4.74 10.02 1.20
N PHE A 123 5.34 10.24 0.02
CA PHE A 123 6.06 11.47 -0.27
C PHE A 123 5.18 12.71 -0.13
N LEU A 124 3.98 12.70 -0.73
CA LEU A 124 3.03 13.81 -0.67
C LEU A 124 2.60 14.09 0.78
N GLY A 125 2.44 13.05 1.60
CA GLY A 125 2.19 13.19 3.03
C GLY A 125 3.26 14.03 3.73
N PHE A 126 4.54 13.83 3.41
CA PHE A 126 5.64 14.61 4.00
C PHE A 126 5.92 15.94 3.32
N ALA A 127 5.75 16.03 2.00
CA ALA A 127 5.84 17.28 1.26
C ALA A 127 4.80 18.30 1.76
N LEU A 128 3.59 17.82 2.09
CA LEU A 128 2.49 18.64 2.59
C LEU A 128 2.39 18.65 4.12
N ARG A 129 3.44 18.24 4.86
CA ARG A 129 3.43 18.12 6.34
C ARG A 129 3.02 19.38 7.11
N ARG A 130 3.14 20.56 6.49
CA ARG A 130 2.71 21.84 7.08
C ARG A 130 1.19 21.94 7.20
N ARG A 131 0.44 21.26 6.32
CA ARG A 131 -1.01 21.12 6.35
C ARG A 131 -1.35 19.82 7.10
N ARG A 132 -1.45 19.91 8.43
CA ARG A 132 -1.53 18.76 9.34
C ARG A 132 -2.62 17.73 8.99
N GLN A 133 -3.80 18.20 8.59
CA GLN A 133 -4.89 17.30 8.20
C GLN A 133 -4.56 16.56 6.90
N LEU A 134 -4.07 17.25 5.87
CA LEU A 134 -3.64 16.59 4.62
C LEU A 134 -2.50 15.61 4.85
N HIS A 135 -1.51 15.97 5.66
CA HIS A 135 -0.44 15.06 6.07
C HIS A 135 -0.99 13.75 6.63
N ALA A 136 -1.92 13.86 7.58
CA ALA A 136 -2.58 12.70 8.17
C ALA A 136 -3.37 11.92 7.11
N SER A 137 -4.17 12.59 6.28
CA SER A 137 -4.97 11.93 5.25
C SER A 137 -4.14 11.16 4.23
N PHE A 138 -3.02 11.69 3.75
CA PHE A 138 -2.12 10.97 2.84
C PHE A 138 -1.52 9.72 3.50
N LEU A 139 -1.06 9.83 4.75
CA LEU A 139 -0.45 8.68 5.42
C LEU A 139 -1.49 7.61 5.78
N VAL A 140 -2.65 8.01 6.30
CA VAL A 140 -3.72 7.08 6.65
C VAL A 140 -4.36 6.48 5.41
N SER A 141 -4.46 7.20 4.29
CA SER A 141 -5.01 6.64 3.05
C SER A 141 -4.15 5.51 2.48
N THR A 142 -2.87 5.37 2.84
CA THR A 142 -2.09 4.16 2.50
C THR A 142 -2.73 2.88 3.06
N ALA A 143 -3.45 2.94 4.18
CA ALA A 143 -4.20 1.80 4.71
C ALA A 143 -5.34 1.36 3.78
N LEU A 144 -5.94 2.28 3.02
CA LEU A 144 -6.93 1.95 1.99
C LEU A 144 -6.30 1.17 0.83
N LEU A 145 -5.06 1.52 0.44
CA LEU A 145 -4.30 0.78 -0.57
C LEU A 145 -4.03 -0.65 -0.10
N PHE A 146 -3.52 -0.84 1.12
CA PHE A 146 -3.29 -2.19 1.68
C PHE A 146 -4.60 -2.97 1.84
N MET A 147 -5.66 -2.30 2.30
CA MET A 147 -6.97 -2.91 2.44
C MET A 147 -7.51 -3.42 1.11
N GLY A 148 -7.37 -2.68 0.01
CA GLY A 148 -7.84 -3.12 -1.31
C GLY A 148 -7.17 -4.42 -1.75
N ILE A 149 -5.84 -4.49 -1.66
CA ILE A 149 -5.06 -5.69 -2.01
C ILE A 149 -5.41 -6.85 -1.06
N ALA A 150 -5.44 -6.60 0.24
CA ALA A 150 -5.73 -7.63 1.25
C ALA A 150 -7.17 -8.17 1.13
N MET A 151 -8.13 -7.31 0.81
CA MET A 151 -9.50 -7.68 0.52
C MET A 151 -9.57 -8.55 -0.74
N PHE A 152 -8.83 -8.21 -1.80
CA PHE A 152 -8.78 -9.03 -3.02
C PHE A 152 -8.35 -10.46 -2.71
N PHE A 153 -7.23 -10.64 -2.00
CA PHE A 153 -6.75 -11.97 -1.62
C PHE A 153 -7.70 -12.69 -0.65
N SER A 154 -8.36 -11.95 0.24
CA SER A 154 -9.38 -12.52 1.14
C SER A 154 -10.59 -13.05 0.36
N LEU A 155 -11.06 -12.30 -0.64
CA LEU A 155 -12.18 -12.70 -1.48
C LEU A 155 -11.86 -13.99 -2.24
N ILE A 156 -10.74 -14.04 -2.95
CA ILE A 156 -10.37 -15.21 -3.77
C ILE A 156 -9.91 -16.41 -2.92
N GLY A 157 -9.56 -16.19 -1.65
CA GLY A 157 -9.15 -17.25 -0.73
C GLY A 157 -10.32 -17.90 0.02
N PHE A 158 -11.29 -17.09 0.49
CA PHE A 158 -12.27 -17.56 1.48
C PHE A 158 -13.74 -17.40 1.06
N VAL A 159 -14.07 -16.52 0.12
CA VAL A 159 -15.48 -16.23 -0.19
C VAL A 159 -15.94 -17.11 -1.35
N PRO A 160 -16.91 -18.04 -1.16
CA PRO A 160 -17.28 -19.02 -2.19
C PRO A 160 -17.63 -18.40 -3.56
N GLY A 161 -18.26 -17.23 -3.57
CA GLY A 161 -18.62 -16.51 -4.80
C GLY A 161 -17.46 -15.83 -5.55
N PHE A 162 -16.24 -15.88 -5.01
CA PHE A 162 -15.01 -15.30 -5.54
C PHE A 162 -13.83 -16.27 -5.56
N LYS A 163 -13.92 -17.39 -4.83
CA LYS A 163 -12.84 -18.34 -4.66
C LYS A 163 -12.36 -18.91 -6.00
N ILE A 164 -11.04 -18.94 -6.20
CA ILE A 164 -10.40 -19.50 -7.40
C ILE A 164 -9.78 -20.84 -7.01
N GLU A 165 -10.27 -21.92 -7.62
CA GLU A 165 -9.87 -23.30 -7.32
C GLU A 165 -9.21 -23.98 -8.54
N GLY A 166 -9.38 -23.41 -9.73
CA GLY A 166 -8.87 -23.92 -10.99
C GLY A 166 -9.14 -22.98 -12.17
N PRO A 167 -8.75 -23.38 -13.39
CA PRO A 167 -8.97 -22.58 -14.61
C PRO A 167 -10.44 -22.24 -14.87
N GLU A 168 -11.36 -23.15 -14.56
CA GLU A 168 -12.81 -22.96 -14.72
C GLU A 168 -13.38 -21.85 -13.84
N THR A 169 -12.75 -21.60 -12.69
CA THR A 169 -13.13 -20.54 -11.75
C THR A 169 -12.34 -19.24 -11.93
N PHE A 170 -11.39 -19.18 -12.87
CA PHE A 170 -10.50 -18.03 -13.05
C PHE A 170 -11.23 -16.72 -13.42
N HIS A 171 -12.40 -16.80 -14.06
CA HIS A 171 -13.26 -15.63 -14.33
C HIS A 171 -13.62 -14.83 -13.06
N ARG A 172 -13.58 -15.46 -11.88
CA ARG A 172 -13.82 -14.81 -10.58
C ARG A 172 -12.72 -13.84 -10.18
N PHE A 173 -11.53 -13.94 -10.77
CA PHE A 173 -10.43 -12.98 -10.59
C PHE A 173 -10.88 -11.56 -10.96
N GLY A 174 -11.42 -11.38 -12.17
CA GLY A 174 -11.93 -10.10 -12.62
C GLY A 174 -13.08 -9.58 -11.76
N LYS A 175 -13.99 -10.48 -11.34
CA LYS A 175 -15.09 -10.14 -10.42
C LYS A 175 -14.58 -9.63 -9.08
N ALA A 176 -13.58 -10.29 -8.49
CA ALA A 176 -12.95 -9.86 -7.24
C ALA A 176 -12.27 -8.49 -7.40
N LEU A 177 -11.55 -8.30 -8.50
CA LEU A 177 -10.86 -7.05 -8.84
C LEU A 177 -11.82 -5.86 -8.98
N THR A 178 -12.93 -6.03 -9.69
CA THR A 178 -13.98 -5.01 -9.81
C THR A 178 -14.65 -4.73 -8.46
N THR A 179 -14.87 -5.77 -7.65
CA THR A 179 -15.47 -5.63 -6.32
C THR A 179 -14.60 -4.77 -5.41
N ILE A 180 -13.28 -5.02 -5.38
CA ILE A 180 -12.38 -4.22 -4.54
C ILE A 180 -12.26 -2.77 -5.01
N GLN A 181 -12.36 -2.51 -6.31
CA GLN A 181 -12.34 -1.15 -6.87
C GLN A 181 -13.52 -0.34 -6.33
N TYR A 182 -14.75 -0.87 -6.47
CA TYR A 182 -15.94 -0.18 -5.98
C TYR A 182 -15.90 0.02 -4.47
N ALA A 183 -15.44 -0.98 -3.71
CA ALA A 183 -15.30 -0.85 -2.27
C ALA A 183 -14.29 0.25 -1.89
N CYS A 184 -13.11 0.29 -2.54
CA CYS A 184 -12.09 1.28 -2.24
C CYS A 184 -12.52 2.70 -2.64
N ILE A 185 -13.17 2.86 -3.80
CA ILE A 185 -13.75 4.14 -4.23
C ILE A 185 -14.84 4.60 -3.26
N ALA A 186 -15.76 3.71 -2.86
CA ALA A 186 -16.83 4.05 -1.93
C ALA A 186 -16.27 4.52 -0.58
N ILE A 187 -15.30 3.79 -0.02
CA ILE A 187 -14.64 4.18 1.23
C ILE A 187 -13.89 5.51 1.06
N GLY A 188 -13.18 5.70 -0.05
CA GLY A 188 -12.53 6.96 -0.40
C GLY A 188 -13.51 8.14 -0.48
N LEU A 189 -14.68 7.92 -1.10
CA LEU A 189 -15.77 8.88 -1.18
C LEU A 189 -16.34 9.24 0.19
N LEU A 190 -16.51 8.26 1.09
CA LEU A 190 -16.99 8.53 2.44
C LEU A 190 -16.06 9.49 3.20
N PHE A 191 -14.74 9.28 3.11
CA PHE A 191 -13.77 10.19 3.72
C PHE A 191 -13.75 11.57 3.03
N PHE A 192 -13.90 11.61 1.71
CA PHE A 192 -13.99 12.87 0.97
C PHE A 192 -15.24 13.68 1.33
N VAL A 193 -16.43 13.06 1.36
CA VAL A 193 -17.69 13.73 1.71
C VAL A 193 -17.67 14.21 3.16
N LYS A 194 -17.07 13.44 4.08
CA LYS A 194 -16.91 13.81 5.49
C LYS A 194 -16.08 15.08 5.67
N ASP A 195 -15.00 15.25 4.90
CA ASP A 195 -14.16 16.45 4.91
C ASP A 195 -13.56 16.70 3.52
N PRO A 196 -14.23 17.46 2.63
CA PRO A 196 -13.73 17.65 1.27
C PRO A 196 -12.38 18.38 1.19
N ARG A 197 -12.03 19.17 2.21
CA ARG A 197 -10.78 19.95 2.21
C ARG A 197 -9.56 19.07 2.46
N SER A 198 -9.71 18.05 3.29
CA SER A 198 -8.59 17.19 3.69
C SER A 198 -8.78 15.71 3.37
N GLY A 199 -9.98 15.25 3.01
CA GLY A 199 -10.34 13.86 2.78
C GLY A 199 -10.13 13.38 1.34
N TRP A 200 -9.86 14.28 0.38
CA TRP A 200 -9.61 13.93 -1.02
C TRP A 200 -8.44 12.94 -1.24
N PRO A 201 -7.38 12.85 -0.40
CA PRO A 201 -6.35 11.82 -0.57
C PRO A 201 -6.91 10.40 -0.45
N PHE A 202 -7.98 10.18 0.32
CA PHE A 202 -8.63 8.87 0.39
C PHE A 202 -9.36 8.54 -0.91
N LEU A 203 -10.04 9.51 -1.53
CA LEU A 203 -10.69 9.31 -2.83
C LEU A 203 -9.66 9.11 -3.94
N LEU A 204 -8.54 9.83 -3.90
CA LEU A 204 -7.41 9.62 -4.80
C LEU A 204 -6.93 8.17 -4.71
N VAL A 205 -6.62 7.69 -3.49
CA VAL A 205 -6.17 6.30 -3.28
C VAL A 205 -7.23 5.27 -3.63
N GLY A 206 -8.50 5.52 -3.28
CA GLY A 206 -9.59 4.63 -3.65
C GLY A 206 -9.72 4.44 -5.17
N SER A 207 -9.40 5.48 -5.93
CA SER A 207 -9.46 5.50 -7.40
C SER A 207 -8.24 4.86 -8.08
N THR A 208 -7.13 4.60 -7.39
CA THR A 208 -5.92 4.09 -8.04
C THR A 208 -6.11 2.69 -8.63
N PHE A 209 -6.91 1.84 -8.00
CA PHE A 209 -7.21 0.51 -8.54
C PHE A 209 -7.87 0.58 -9.92
N SER A 210 -8.81 1.51 -10.12
CA SER A 210 -9.46 1.72 -11.42
C SER A 210 -8.52 2.38 -12.43
N LEU A 211 -7.66 3.30 -11.98
CA LEU A 211 -6.59 3.85 -12.83
C LEU A 211 -5.64 2.73 -13.31
N ASN A 212 -5.26 1.82 -12.42
CA ASN A 212 -4.36 0.71 -12.74
C ASN A 212 -4.99 -0.28 -13.70
N GLU A 213 -6.30 -0.59 -13.57
CA GLU A 213 -7.01 -1.38 -14.59
C GLU A 213 -7.08 -0.66 -15.94
N PHE A 214 -7.33 0.64 -15.94
CA PHE A 214 -7.33 1.41 -17.17
C PHE A 214 -5.96 1.38 -17.87
N VAL A 215 -4.88 1.62 -17.12
CA VAL A 215 -3.50 1.52 -17.62
C VAL A 215 -3.22 0.12 -18.14
N LYS A 216 -3.61 -0.93 -17.40
CA LYS A 216 -3.46 -2.33 -17.83
C LYS A 216 -4.19 -2.59 -19.14
N SER A 217 -5.42 -2.11 -19.29
CA SER A 217 -6.20 -2.23 -20.52
C SER A 217 -5.51 -1.53 -21.71
N LEU A 218 -4.99 -0.32 -21.51
CA LEU A 218 -4.25 0.41 -22.55
C LEU A 218 -2.96 -0.31 -22.97
N LEU A 219 -2.22 -0.87 -22.01
CA LEU A 219 -1.02 -1.65 -22.30
C LEU A 219 -1.36 -2.96 -23.02
N ALA A 220 -2.42 -3.64 -22.61
CA ALA A 220 -2.88 -4.88 -23.24
C ALA A 220 -3.32 -4.66 -24.69
N GLN A 221 -4.04 -3.57 -24.99
CA GLN A 221 -4.45 -3.21 -26.36
C GLN A 221 -3.27 -2.93 -27.31
N ARG A 222 -2.07 -2.71 -26.76
CA ARG A 222 -0.85 -2.40 -27.52
C ARG A 222 0.20 -3.51 -27.40
N ASP A 223 -0.17 -4.68 -26.85
CA ASP A 223 0.73 -5.80 -26.59
C ASP A 223 1.97 -5.44 -25.74
N LEU A 224 1.83 -4.47 -24.83
CA LEU A 224 2.92 -3.94 -23.99
C LEU A 224 3.04 -4.61 -22.61
N ILE A 225 2.13 -5.52 -22.24
CA ILE A 225 2.18 -6.25 -20.95
C ILE A 225 3.42 -7.15 -20.87
N GLN A 226 3.71 -7.89 -21.94
CA GLN A 226 4.87 -8.77 -22.01
C GLN A 226 6.19 -7.97 -21.98
N PRO A 227 6.40 -6.93 -22.83
CA PRO A 227 7.55 -6.05 -22.73
C PRO A 227 7.75 -5.43 -21.33
N LEU A 228 6.66 -4.99 -20.68
CA LEU A 228 6.75 -4.47 -19.31
C LEU A 228 7.24 -5.54 -18.34
N THR A 229 6.71 -6.76 -18.45
CA THR A 229 7.12 -7.89 -17.62
C THR A 229 8.61 -8.22 -17.81
N GLU A 230 9.08 -8.22 -19.06
CA GLU A 230 10.49 -8.43 -19.40
C GLU A 230 11.40 -7.35 -18.83
N ILE A 231 11.02 -6.08 -18.97
CA ILE A 231 11.77 -4.95 -18.41
C ILE A 231 11.89 -5.09 -16.89
N VAL A 232 10.77 -5.34 -16.19
CA VAL A 232 10.77 -5.46 -14.73
C VAL A 232 11.55 -6.69 -14.26
N ALA A 233 11.41 -7.82 -14.94
CA ALA A 233 12.10 -9.06 -14.58
C ALA A 233 13.61 -9.01 -14.84
N SER A 234 14.05 -8.19 -15.80
CA SER A 234 15.47 -8.01 -16.15
C SER A 234 16.28 -7.33 -15.04
N VAL A 235 15.62 -6.62 -14.12
CA VAL A 235 16.28 -5.93 -13.01
C VAL A 235 16.69 -6.94 -11.94
N SER A 236 17.92 -6.84 -11.44
CA SER A 236 18.34 -7.71 -10.33
C SER A 236 17.61 -7.34 -9.04
N LYS A 237 17.12 -8.36 -8.32
CA LYS A 237 16.38 -8.21 -7.06
C LYS A 237 17.11 -7.33 -6.02
N PRO A 238 18.41 -7.53 -5.74
CA PRO A 238 19.15 -6.66 -4.82
C PRO A 238 19.28 -5.22 -5.32
N LEU A 239 19.49 -5.01 -6.63
CA LEU A 239 19.59 -3.67 -7.20
C LEU A 239 18.25 -2.92 -7.12
N ALA A 240 17.15 -3.59 -7.45
CA ALA A 240 15.81 -3.02 -7.35
C ALA A 240 15.49 -2.60 -5.91
N PHE A 241 15.75 -3.49 -4.94
CA PHE A 241 15.55 -3.20 -3.53
C PHE A 241 16.39 -2.00 -3.06
N ASN A 242 17.71 -2.02 -3.28
CA ASN A 242 18.62 -0.98 -2.80
C ASN A 242 18.35 0.37 -3.47
N THR A 243 18.06 0.37 -4.77
CA THR A 243 17.77 1.60 -5.52
C THR A 243 16.47 2.24 -5.03
N SER A 244 15.38 1.46 -4.89
CA SER A 244 14.13 1.97 -4.34
C SER A 244 14.28 2.47 -2.90
N PHE A 245 15.02 1.75 -2.07
CA PHE A 245 15.30 2.18 -0.70
C PHE A 245 16.01 3.54 -0.67
N VAL A 246 17.14 3.66 -1.36
CA VAL A 246 17.95 4.89 -1.37
C VAL A 246 17.14 6.03 -1.98
N PHE A 247 16.42 5.78 -3.07
CA PHE A 247 15.59 6.78 -3.74
C PHE A 247 14.52 7.35 -2.79
N VAL A 248 13.71 6.50 -2.14
CA VAL A 248 12.66 6.95 -1.22
C VAL A 248 13.25 7.62 0.02
N PHE A 249 14.37 7.11 0.53
CA PHE A 249 15.09 7.73 1.65
C PHE A 249 15.49 9.17 1.32
N LEU A 250 16.18 9.38 0.19
CA LEU A 250 16.64 10.69 -0.25
C LEU A 250 15.46 11.63 -0.51
N LEU A 251 14.41 11.12 -1.16
CA LEU A 251 13.18 11.86 -1.44
C LEU A 251 12.51 12.36 -0.15
N LEU A 252 12.41 11.52 0.88
CA LEU A 252 11.87 11.90 2.18
C LEU A 252 12.77 12.86 2.94
N ALA A 253 14.09 12.64 2.93
CA ALA A 253 15.06 13.54 3.54
C ALA A 253 14.97 14.95 2.92
N ALA A 254 14.79 15.03 1.59
CA ALA A 254 14.65 16.28 0.84
C ALA A 254 13.41 17.10 1.23
N THR A 255 12.37 16.48 1.81
CA THR A 255 11.22 17.23 2.36
C THR A 255 11.62 18.10 3.57
N GLY A 256 12.84 17.96 4.08
CA GLY A 256 13.35 18.67 5.24
C GLY A 256 12.77 18.16 6.56
N ILE A 257 12.35 16.89 6.62
CA ILE A 257 11.81 16.25 7.84
C ILE A 257 12.81 16.30 8.99
N LEU A 258 14.10 16.30 8.67
CA LEU A 258 15.22 16.46 9.61
C LEU A 258 15.46 17.91 10.06
N LYS A 259 14.89 18.92 9.38
CA LYS A 259 15.11 20.32 9.75
C LYS A 259 14.31 20.64 11.01
N ALA A 260 15.01 21.05 12.07
CA ALA A 260 14.40 21.57 13.29
C ALA A 260 13.49 22.77 12.95
N ARG A 261 12.30 22.84 13.56
CA ARG A 261 11.48 24.06 13.49
C ARG A 261 12.25 25.16 14.21
N PRO A 262 12.48 26.33 13.59
CA PRO A 262 13.04 27.46 14.34
C PRO A 262 12.11 27.74 15.52
N LYS A 263 12.68 27.89 16.72
CA LYS A 263 11.92 28.35 17.88
C LYS A 263 11.27 29.68 17.46
N ARG A 264 9.94 29.76 17.49
CA ARG A 264 9.30 31.08 17.50
C ARG A 264 9.80 31.75 18.78
N LEU A 265 10.62 32.78 18.64
CA LEU A 265 10.85 33.73 19.72
C LEU A 265 9.46 34.24 20.13
N ALA A 266 9.17 34.10 21.42
CA ALA A 266 7.88 34.38 22.02
C ALA A 266 7.49 35.85 21.87
#